data_AF-A0A6M0D7J2-F1
#
_entry.id   AF-A0A6M0D7J2-F1
#
_cell.length_a   1.000
_cell.length_b   1.000
_cell.length_c   1.000
_cell.angle_alpha   90.00
_cell.angle_beta   90.00
_cell.angle_gamma   90.00
#
_symmetry.space_group_name_H-M   'P 1'
#
loop_
_entity.id
_entity.type
_entity.pdbx_description
1 polymer ?
#
loop_
_entity_poly.entity_id
_entity_poly.type
_entity_poly.pdbx_seq_one_letter_code
_entity_poly.pdbx_strand_id
1 'polypeptide(L)'
;MHAPPGPAQRRLENAGGLIQSQGTLFIDTGDQALVNLDDGSGKGIISQAALQIHSAHLDNRGGFLSAKGALQLLGAELSNGNGRIVGAGTVRVQGDHLDNRGGQIQALGNLDVVSTERVDNQGGLIRSGGLLQVHTVTLDNSATQGDNQGLQGHSMRLNAMCWATRPVACGRTQLDT
;
A
#
# COMPACT_ATOMS: atom_id res chain seq x y z
N MET A 1 0.19 -29.22 -32.25
CA MET A 1 -0.61 -29.32 -31.00
C MET A 1 -0.26 -28.10 -30.17
N HIS A 2 -1.08 -27.05 -30.25
CA HIS A 2 -0.92 -25.85 -29.44
C HIS A 2 -1.49 -26.18 -28.06
N ALA A 3 -0.68 -26.09 -27.00
CA ALA A 3 -1.17 -26.26 -25.65
C ALA A 3 -2.31 -25.25 -25.41
N PRO A 4 -3.41 -25.64 -24.73
CA PRO A 4 -4.43 -24.67 -24.37
C PRO A 4 -3.77 -23.56 -23.53
N PRO A 5 -4.09 -22.28 -23.78
CA PRO A 5 -3.66 -21.22 -22.87
C PRO A 5 -4.16 -21.61 -21.47
N GLY A 6 -3.27 -21.57 -20.48
CA GLY A 6 -3.66 -21.75 -19.08
C GLY A 6 -4.81 -20.80 -18.71
N PRO A 7 -5.59 -21.10 -17.67
CA PRO A 7 -6.74 -20.27 -17.31
C PRO A 7 -6.28 -18.81 -17.19
N ALA A 8 -6.87 -17.93 -18.00
CA ALA A 8 -6.64 -16.50 -17.91
C ALA A 8 -6.99 -16.10 -16.47
N GLN A 9 -5.97 -15.65 -15.72
CA GLN A 9 -6.16 -15.25 -14.33
C GLN A 9 -7.13 -14.08 -14.32
N ARG A 10 -8.34 -14.32 -13.80
CA ARG A 10 -9.36 -13.27 -13.69
C ARG A 10 -8.78 -12.16 -12.84
N ARG A 11 -8.85 -10.93 -13.35
CA ARG A 11 -8.38 -9.72 -12.68
C ARG A 11 -9.23 -8.54 -13.10
N LEU A 12 -9.32 -7.54 -12.23
CA LEU A 12 -9.81 -6.22 -12.59
C LEU A 12 -8.63 -5.41 -13.10
N GLU A 13 -8.71 -4.88 -14.32
CA GLU A 13 -7.66 -4.04 -14.91
C GLU A 13 -8.15 -2.60 -15.12
N ASN A 14 -7.45 -1.66 -14.51
CA ASN A 14 -7.53 -0.24 -14.77
C ASN A 14 -6.13 0.28 -15.18
N ALA A 15 -5.67 -0.09 -16.37
CA ALA A 15 -4.40 0.36 -16.91
C ALA A 15 -4.60 1.63 -17.75
N GLY A 16 -4.48 2.80 -17.13
CA GLY A 16 -4.69 4.10 -17.77
C GLY A 16 -6.14 4.55 -17.92
N GLY A 17 -7.07 3.84 -17.29
CA GLY A 17 -8.48 4.23 -17.18
C GLY A 17 -8.79 5.00 -15.90
N LEU A 18 -10.05 5.38 -15.73
CA LEU A 18 -10.58 6.04 -14.55
C LEU A 18 -11.76 5.27 -13.97
N ILE A 19 -11.62 4.84 -12.72
CA ILE A 19 -12.73 4.34 -11.90
C ILE A 19 -13.01 5.38 -10.83
N GLN A 20 -14.21 5.97 -10.82
CA GLN A 20 -14.54 7.02 -9.88
C GLN A 20 -15.93 6.89 -9.26
N SER A 21 -16.07 7.35 -8.01
CA SER A 21 -17.36 7.44 -7.30
C SER A 21 -17.49 8.75 -6.53
N GLN A 22 -18.70 9.34 -6.57
CA GLN A 22 -19.05 10.50 -5.74
C GLN A 22 -19.33 10.12 -4.28
N GLY A 23 -19.64 8.85 -4.03
CA GLY A 23 -19.81 8.29 -2.70
C GLY A 23 -18.68 7.32 -2.36
N THR A 24 -18.93 6.45 -1.38
CA THR A 24 -17.98 5.37 -1.05
C THR A 24 -17.80 4.47 -2.26
N LEU A 25 -16.55 4.15 -2.58
CA LEU A 25 -16.19 3.17 -3.59
C LEU A 25 -15.70 1.91 -2.88
N PHE A 26 -16.35 0.79 -3.16
CA PHE A 26 -15.96 -0.54 -2.69
C PHE A 26 -15.55 -1.37 -3.91
N ILE A 27 -14.35 -1.92 -3.89
CA ILE A 27 -13.84 -2.86 -4.90
C ILE A 27 -13.46 -4.13 -4.16
N ASP A 28 -14.09 -5.24 -4.52
CA ASP A 28 -13.77 -6.56 -3.98
C ASP A 28 -13.53 -7.51 -5.15
N THR A 29 -12.29 -7.96 -5.28
CA THR A 29 -11.89 -8.96 -6.28
C THR A 29 -11.72 -10.35 -5.66
N GLY A 30 -11.94 -10.51 -4.35
CA GLY A 30 -11.68 -11.75 -3.62
C GLY A 30 -10.25 -12.25 -3.88
N ASP A 31 -10.12 -13.49 -4.33
CA ASP A 31 -8.84 -14.14 -4.62
C ASP A 31 -8.17 -13.67 -5.93
N GLN A 32 -8.79 -12.73 -6.64
CA GLN A 32 -8.29 -12.20 -7.92
C GLN A 32 -7.44 -10.95 -7.73
N ALA A 33 -6.66 -10.61 -8.74
CA ALA A 33 -5.84 -9.41 -8.74
C ALA A 33 -6.64 -8.15 -9.13
N LEU A 34 -6.27 -7.02 -8.55
CA LEU A 34 -6.61 -5.68 -9.01
C LEU A 34 -5.34 -5.02 -9.56
N VAL A 35 -5.35 -4.66 -10.84
CA VAL A 35 -4.25 -3.97 -11.51
C VAL A 35 -4.68 -2.54 -11.82
N ASN A 36 -4.04 -1.56 -11.21
CA ASN A 36 -4.24 -0.13 -11.43
C ASN A 36 -2.92 0.51 -11.82
N LEU A 37 -2.76 0.88 -13.09
CA LEU A 37 -1.53 1.44 -13.64
C LEU A 37 -1.81 2.80 -14.24
N ASP A 38 -0.75 3.61 -14.38
CA ASP A 38 -0.75 4.96 -14.96
C ASP A 38 -1.50 5.98 -14.09
N ASP A 39 -0.71 6.85 -13.48
CA ASP A 39 -1.13 7.91 -12.56
C ASP A 39 -1.28 9.28 -13.26
N GLY A 40 -1.41 9.27 -14.59
CA GLY A 40 -1.61 10.46 -15.40
C GLY A 40 -2.91 11.22 -15.07
N SER A 41 -3.04 12.43 -15.62
CA SER A 41 -4.20 13.30 -15.36
C SER A 41 -5.51 12.60 -15.73
N GLY A 42 -6.42 12.52 -14.76
CA GLY A 42 -7.73 11.90 -14.94
C GLY A 42 -7.69 10.37 -15.00
N LYS A 43 -6.68 9.73 -14.43
CA LYS A 43 -6.53 8.26 -14.36
C LYS A 43 -6.45 7.76 -12.93
N GLY A 44 -6.66 6.47 -12.75
CA GLY A 44 -6.60 5.79 -11.47
C GLY A 44 -7.96 5.44 -10.88
N ILE A 45 -7.98 5.15 -9.58
CA ILE A 45 -9.17 4.80 -8.81
C ILE A 45 -9.40 5.87 -7.75
N ILE A 46 -10.51 6.59 -7.86
CA ILE A 46 -10.74 7.83 -7.11
C ILE A 46 -12.13 7.80 -6.43
N SER A 47 -12.18 7.96 -5.12
CA SER A 47 -13.42 8.18 -4.38
C SER A 47 -13.49 9.59 -3.81
N GLN A 48 -14.63 10.26 -3.99
CA GLN A 48 -14.94 11.52 -3.30
C GLN A 48 -15.45 11.31 -1.86
N ALA A 49 -15.54 10.06 -1.39
CA ALA A 49 -15.77 9.71 0.01
C ALA A 49 -14.73 8.66 0.44
N ALA A 50 -15.14 7.54 1.03
CA ALA A 50 -14.23 6.47 1.41
C ALA A 50 -13.91 5.53 0.23
N LEU A 51 -12.67 5.04 0.17
CA LEU A 51 -12.25 3.98 -0.74
C LEU A 51 -11.90 2.73 0.05
N GLN A 52 -12.51 1.60 -0.31
CA GLN A 52 -12.23 0.29 0.26
C GLN A 52 -11.90 -0.68 -0.87
N ILE A 53 -10.72 -1.29 -0.81
CA ILE A 53 -10.27 -2.28 -1.80
C ILE A 53 -9.89 -3.56 -1.06
N HIS A 54 -10.56 -4.64 -1.39
CA HIS A 54 -10.24 -6.00 -0.97
C HIS A 54 -9.82 -6.82 -2.20
N SER A 55 -8.58 -7.31 -2.21
CA SER A 55 -8.02 -8.05 -3.35
C SER A 55 -6.87 -8.92 -2.88
N ALA A 56 -6.74 -10.17 -3.34
CA ALA A 56 -5.57 -10.97 -3.01
C ALA A 56 -4.25 -10.31 -3.44
N HIS A 57 -4.25 -9.67 -4.60
CA HIS A 57 -3.07 -8.99 -5.16
C HIS A 57 -3.46 -7.62 -5.71
N LEU A 58 -2.97 -6.56 -5.08
CA LEU A 58 -3.12 -5.19 -5.57
C LEU A 58 -1.83 -4.72 -6.22
N ASP A 59 -1.87 -4.48 -7.52
CA ASP A 59 -0.79 -3.82 -8.26
C ASP A 59 -1.18 -2.38 -8.58
N ASN A 60 -0.63 -1.43 -7.83
CA ASN A 60 -0.74 0.01 -8.04
C ASN A 60 0.57 0.63 -8.55
N ARG A 61 1.45 -0.15 -9.20
CA ARG A 61 2.74 0.38 -9.66
C ARG A 61 2.56 1.46 -10.73
N GLY A 62 3.13 2.64 -10.49
CA GLY A 62 2.91 3.80 -11.36
C GLY A 62 1.45 4.22 -11.50
N GLY A 63 0.56 3.73 -10.62
CA GLY A 63 -0.88 4.02 -10.62
C GLY A 63 -1.26 4.99 -9.51
N PHE A 64 -2.53 5.40 -9.50
CA PHE A 64 -3.08 6.33 -8.51
C PHE A 64 -4.32 5.77 -7.83
N LEU A 65 -4.29 5.69 -6.50
CA LEU A 65 -5.45 5.45 -5.64
C LEU A 65 -5.69 6.67 -4.77
N SER A 66 -6.93 7.17 -4.74
CA SER A 66 -7.27 8.34 -3.95
C SER A 66 -8.63 8.27 -3.27
N ALA A 67 -8.70 8.81 -2.06
CA ALA A 67 -9.94 9.00 -1.32
C ALA A 67 -9.97 10.38 -0.65
N LYS A 68 -11.10 11.10 -0.76
CA LYS A 68 -11.35 12.31 0.04
C LYS A 68 -11.73 12.00 1.49
N GLY A 69 -12.09 10.75 1.78
CA GLY A 69 -12.35 10.24 3.12
C GLY A 69 -11.28 9.23 3.55
N ALA A 70 -11.72 8.20 4.29
CA ALA A 70 -10.86 7.09 4.68
C ALA A 70 -10.49 6.22 3.48
N LEU A 71 -9.29 5.64 3.50
CA LEU A 71 -8.81 4.72 2.48
C LEU A 71 -8.37 3.42 3.16
N GLN A 72 -8.96 2.30 2.75
CA GLN A 72 -8.61 0.98 3.28
C GLN A 72 -8.21 0.05 2.13
N LEU A 73 -7.03 -0.54 2.25
CA LEU A 73 -6.53 -1.60 1.37
C LEU A 73 -6.35 -2.87 2.20
N LEU A 74 -6.88 -3.98 1.69
CA LEU A 74 -6.73 -5.31 2.26
C LEU A 74 -6.36 -6.29 1.15
N GLY A 75 -5.24 -6.99 1.32
CA GLY A 75 -4.78 -8.00 0.37
C GLY A 75 -3.55 -8.74 0.85
N ALA A 76 -3.19 -9.87 0.23
CA ALA A 76 -1.97 -10.58 0.62
C ALA A 76 -0.72 -9.83 0.13
N GLU A 77 -0.69 -9.47 -1.16
CA GLU A 77 0.40 -8.72 -1.79
C GLU A 77 -0.07 -7.34 -2.24
N LEU A 78 0.61 -6.30 -1.79
CA LEU A 78 0.31 -4.92 -2.14
C LEU A 78 1.55 -4.26 -2.77
N SER A 79 1.51 -3.98 -4.06
CA SER A 79 2.57 -3.31 -4.81
C SER A 79 2.19 -1.86 -5.12
N ASN A 80 2.96 -0.90 -4.65
CA ASN A 80 2.79 0.54 -4.89
C ASN A 80 4.08 1.18 -5.44
N GLY A 81 4.97 0.40 -6.07
CA GLY A 81 6.24 0.91 -6.57
C GLY A 81 6.08 2.00 -7.64
N ASN A 82 6.71 3.16 -7.46
CA ASN A 82 6.49 4.40 -8.25
C ASN A 82 5.01 4.85 -8.34
N GLY A 83 4.12 4.23 -7.57
CA GLY A 83 2.70 4.54 -7.51
C GLY A 83 2.37 5.51 -6.38
N ARG A 84 1.12 5.94 -6.34
CA ARG A 84 0.62 6.89 -5.34
C ARG A 84 -0.68 6.40 -4.71
N ILE A 85 -0.70 6.37 -3.39
CA ILE A 85 -1.88 6.10 -2.56
C ILE A 85 -2.07 7.33 -1.66
N VAL A 86 -3.21 8.03 -1.81
CA VAL A 86 -3.46 9.29 -1.11
C VAL A 86 -4.85 9.33 -0.50
N GLY A 87 -4.93 9.38 0.84
CA GLY A 87 -6.18 9.58 1.57
C GLY A 87 -6.20 10.90 2.33
N ALA A 88 -7.31 11.63 2.26
CA ALA A 88 -7.50 12.84 3.09
C ALA A 88 -7.96 12.53 4.52
N GLY A 89 -8.54 11.34 4.76
CA GLY A 89 -8.84 10.84 6.11
C GLY A 89 -7.77 9.89 6.65
N THR A 90 -8.21 8.91 7.45
CA THR A 90 -7.36 7.80 7.90
C THR A 90 -7.09 6.85 6.74
N VAL A 91 -5.82 6.47 6.55
CA VAL A 91 -5.41 5.45 5.59
C VAL A 91 -5.00 4.20 6.36
N ARG A 92 -5.48 3.03 5.93
CA ARG A 92 -5.14 1.73 6.48
C ARG A 92 -4.73 0.77 5.37
N VAL A 93 -3.52 0.25 5.45
CA VAL A 93 -2.94 -0.68 4.46
C VAL A 93 -2.62 -1.98 5.18
N GLN A 94 -3.27 -3.08 4.79
CA GLN A 94 -3.13 -4.37 5.47
C GLN A 94 -2.84 -5.49 4.50
N GLY A 95 -1.78 -6.26 4.77
CA GLY A 95 -1.46 -7.45 4.01
C GLY A 95 -0.34 -8.29 4.57
N ASP A 96 0.18 -9.20 3.76
CA ASP A 96 1.34 -10.00 4.12
C ASP A 96 2.61 -9.26 3.73
N HIS A 97 2.66 -8.79 2.48
CA HIS A 97 3.77 -8.01 1.95
C HIS A 97 3.30 -6.69 1.33
N LEU A 98 4.05 -5.63 1.63
CA LEU A 98 3.88 -4.30 1.06
C LEU A 98 5.18 -3.85 0.38
N ASP A 99 5.15 -3.70 -0.95
CA ASP A 99 6.23 -3.09 -1.73
C ASP A 99 5.86 -1.65 -2.09
N ASN A 100 6.50 -0.68 -1.45
CA ASN A 100 6.36 0.75 -1.70
C ASN A 100 7.64 1.38 -2.28
N ARG A 101 8.48 0.60 -2.98
CA ARG A 101 9.78 1.09 -3.47
C ARG A 101 9.63 2.19 -4.51
N GLY A 102 10.23 3.35 -4.26
CA GLY A 102 10.04 4.57 -5.09
C GLY A 102 8.59 5.09 -5.09
N GLY A 103 7.68 4.45 -4.37
CA GLY A 103 6.26 4.79 -4.30
C GLY A 103 5.95 5.77 -3.17
N GLN A 104 4.68 6.19 -3.10
CA GLN A 104 4.19 7.08 -2.06
C GLN A 104 2.87 6.60 -1.47
N ILE A 105 2.83 6.49 -0.15
CA ILE A 105 1.62 6.27 0.65
C ILE A 105 1.46 7.47 1.58
N GLN A 106 0.37 8.22 1.42
CA GLN A 106 0.18 9.48 2.12
C GLN A 106 -1.23 9.56 2.71
N ALA A 107 -1.29 9.91 3.99
CA ALA A 107 -2.52 10.24 4.69
C ALA A 107 -2.44 11.68 5.20
N LEU A 108 -3.46 12.50 4.96
CA LEU A 108 -3.58 13.78 5.68
C LEU A 108 -3.98 13.54 7.15
N GLY A 109 -4.72 12.46 7.43
CA GLY A 109 -4.98 11.98 8.78
C GLY A 109 -3.95 10.96 9.26
N ASN A 110 -4.41 10.00 10.06
CA ASN A 110 -3.58 8.89 10.55
C ASN A 110 -3.27 7.89 9.42
N LEU A 111 -2.12 7.23 9.51
CA LEU A 111 -1.73 6.15 8.61
C LEU A 111 -1.39 4.91 9.43
N ASP A 112 -2.08 3.81 9.17
CA ASP A 112 -1.80 2.51 9.80
C ASP A 112 -1.40 1.49 8.73
N VAL A 113 -0.16 1.01 8.82
CA VAL A 113 0.40 -0.01 7.94
C VAL A 113 0.58 -1.29 8.75
N VAL A 114 -0.11 -2.34 8.36
CA VAL A 114 -0.03 -3.66 9.00
C VAL A 114 0.40 -4.68 7.97
N SER A 115 1.58 -5.26 8.18
CA SER A 115 2.12 -6.34 7.38
C SER A 115 2.40 -7.53 8.28
N THR A 116 2.06 -8.74 7.84
CA THR A 116 2.39 -9.97 8.58
C THR A 116 3.80 -10.46 8.29
N GLU A 117 4.47 -9.96 7.25
CA GLU A 117 5.82 -10.38 6.85
C GLU A 117 6.80 -9.21 6.61
N ARG A 118 6.58 -8.39 5.58
CA ARG A 118 7.53 -7.34 5.18
C ARG A 118 6.85 -6.08 4.66
N VAL A 119 7.44 -4.95 5.05
CA VAL A 119 7.26 -3.65 4.40
C VAL A 119 8.59 -3.25 3.75
N ASP A 120 8.57 -3.06 2.44
CA ASP A 120 9.68 -2.53 1.66
C ASP A 120 9.38 -1.10 1.22
N ASN A 121 10.13 -0.14 1.76
CA ASN A 121 10.00 1.29 1.48
C ASN A 121 11.30 1.87 0.90
N GLN A 122 12.12 1.06 0.19
CA GLN A 122 13.38 1.56 -0.37
C GLN A 122 13.15 2.69 -1.37
N GLY A 123 13.75 3.86 -1.10
CA GLY A 123 13.53 5.07 -1.92
C GLY A 123 12.07 5.55 -2.00
N GLY A 124 11.17 4.99 -1.19
CA GLY A 124 9.75 5.33 -1.15
C GLY A 124 9.41 6.24 0.03
N LEU A 125 8.14 6.66 0.07
CA LEU A 125 7.57 7.49 1.14
C LEU A 125 6.35 6.85 1.78
N ILE A 126 6.33 6.83 3.10
CA ILE A 126 5.13 6.57 3.91
C ILE A 126 4.95 7.77 4.84
N ARG A 127 3.92 8.60 4.59
CA ARG A 127 3.69 9.87 5.28
C ARG A 127 2.30 9.93 5.91
N SER A 128 2.24 10.36 7.17
CA SER A 128 1.02 10.72 7.89
C SER A 128 1.04 12.20 8.29
N GLY A 129 -0.09 12.88 8.16
CA GLY A 129 -0.32 14.19 8.79
C GLY A 129 -0.65 14.09 10.29
N GLY A 130 -0.97 12.88 10.79
CA GLY A 130 -1.21 12.57 12.19
C GLY A 130 -0.25 11.51 12.71
N LEU A 131 -0.81 10.46 13.33
CA LEU A 131 -0.06 9.31 13.79
C LEU A 131 0.23 8.35 12.63
N LEU A 132 1.51 8.07 12.41
CA LEU A 132 1.98 6.93 11.61
C LEU A 132 2.20 5.73 12.54
N GLN A 133 1.49 4.64 12.28
CA GLN A 133 1.74 3.33 12.90
C GLN A 133 2.18 2.34 11.83
N VAL A 134 3.26 1.61 12.10
CA VAL A 134 3.72 0.52 11.25
C VAL A 134 3.89 -0.71 12.11
N HIS A 135 3.21 -1.78 11.74
CA HIS A 135 3.31 -3.09 12.36
C HIS A 135 3.78 -4.08 11.30
N THR A 136 4.98 -4.65 11.45
CA THR A 136 5.55 -5.59 10.47
C THR A 136 6.62 -6.46 11.10
N VAL A 137 6.90 -7.64 10.54
CA VAL A 137 8.05 -8.46 10.98
C VAL A 137 9.36 -7.82 10.50
N THR A 138 9.42 -7.41 9.24
CA THR A 138 10.58 -6.68 8.68
C THR A 138 10.17 -5.37 8.03
N LEU A 139 11.00 -4.36 8.19
CA LEU A 139 10.86 -3.05 7.58
C LEU A 139 12.18 -2.68 6.92
N ASP A 140 12.17 -2.48 5.61
CA ASP A 140 13.30 -1.92 4.87
C ASP A 140 12.97 -0.48 4.49
N ASN A 141 13.69 0.46 5.09
CA ASN A 141 13.56 1.89 4.82
C ASN A 141 14.88 2.47 4.30
N SER A 142 15.72 1.64 3.67
CA SER A 142 17.02 2.08 3.15
C SER A 142 16.87 2.93 1.87
N ALA A 143 17.93 3.64 1.48
CA ALA A 143 17.92 4.54 0.31
C ALA A 143 16.84 5.64 0.35
N THR A 144 16.52 6.17 1.55
CA THR A 144 15.45 7.16 1.77
C THR A 144 15.95 8.57 2.12
N GLN A 145 17.15 8.93 1.65
CA GLN A 145 17.79 10.23 1.94
C GLN A 145 17.40 11.35 0.96
N GLY A 146 16.60 11.04 -0.07
CA GLY A 146 16.10 12.03 -1.04
C GLY A 146 14.83 12.74 -0.58
N ASP A 147 14.42 13.73 -1.36
CA ASP A 147 13.18 14.47 -1.14
C ASP A 147 11.97 13.55 -1.18
N ASN A 148 11.03 13.73 -0.25
CA ASN A 148 9.83 12.91 -0.15
C ASN A 148 10.17 11.41 -0.11
N GLN A 149 11.12 11.02 0.75
CA GLN A 149 11.43 9.62 1.04
C GLN A 149 11.41 9.36 2.56
N GLY A 150 11.31 8.09 2.93
CA GLY A 150 11.37 7.60 4.31
C GLY A 150 10.00 7.42 4.95
N LEU A 151 10.01 7.34 6.29
CA LEU A 151 8.82 7.31 7.12
C LEU A 151 8.64 8.68 7.78
N GLN A 152 7.45 9.26 7.64
CA GLN A 152 7.17 10.61 8.13
C GLN A 152 5.82 10.64 8.83
N GLY A 153 5.76 11.23 10.03
CA GLY A 153 4.52 11.38 10.78
C GLY A 153 4.65 12.52 11.80
N HIS A 154 3.53 13.11 12.22
CA HIS A 154 3.54 14.03 13.37
C HIS A 154 3.94 13.28 14.65
N SER A 155 3.48 12.04 14.77
CA SER A 155 3.97 11.06 15.73
C SER A 155 4.17 9.73 15.01
N MET A 156 5.11 8.92 15.48
CA MET A 156 5.43 7.63 14.85
C MET A 156 5.48 6.51 15.88
N ARG A 157 4.89 5.37 15.54
CA ARG A 157 4.99 4.12 16.31
C ARG A 157 5.38 2.98 15.37
N LEU A 158 6.53 2.37 15.63
CA LEU A 158 7.02 1.22 14.88
C LEU A 158 6.98 -0.01 15.79
N ASN A 159 6.21 -1.01 15.40
CA ASN A 159 6.01 -2.23 16.17
C ASN A 159 6.54 -3.41 15.35
N ALA A 160 7.67 -3.97 15.76
CA ALA A 160 8.16 -5.22 15.19
C ALA A 160 7.24 -6.35 15.62
N MET A 161 6.55 -6.99 14.67
CA MET A 161 5.76 -8.17 14.96
C MET A 161 6.71 -9.35 15.21
N CYS A 162 6.53 -10.00 16.35
CA CYS A 162 7.12 -11.31 16.61
C CYS A 162 6.00 -12.33 16.56
N TRP A 163 6.16 -13.33 15.72
CA TRP A 163 5.28 -14.47 15.72
C TRP A 163 5.61 -15.37 16.92
N ALA A 164 4.59 -15.91 17.56
CA ALA A 164 4.72 -16.70 18.79
C ALA A 164 5.55 -17.99 18.60
N THR A 165 5.81 -18.44 17.36
CA THR A 165 6.48 -19.72 17.08
C THR A 165 7.97 -19.65 16.69
N ARG A 166 8.63 -18.47 16.62
CA ARG A 166 10.13 -18.35 16.72
C ARG A 166 10.57 -17.08 17.49
N PRO A 167 10.83 -17.21 18.80
CA PRO A 167 11.29 -16.10 19.66
C PRO A 167 12.71 -15.57 19.38
N VAL A 168 13.52 -16.27 18.58
CA VAL A 168 14.98 -16.04 18.51
C VAL A 168 15.45 -15.02 17.47
N ALA A 169 14.56 -14.51 16.62
CA ALA A 169 14.94 -13.57 15.54
C ALA A 169 14.75 -12.09 15.90
N CYS A 170 14.22 -11.77 17.08
CA CYS A 170 14.06 -10.37 17.50
C CYS A 170 15.33 -9.89 18.22
N GLY A 171 16.31 -9.45 17.44
CA GLY A 171 17.55 -8.88 17.96
C GLY A 171 18.11 -7.82 17.02
N ARG A 172 18.07 -6.56 17.48
CA ARG A 172 18.68 -5.33 16.93
C ARG A 172 17.86 -4.57 15.89
N THR A 173 17.03 -3.66 16.39
CA THR A 173 16.79 -2.38 15.71
C THR A 173 18.08 -1.56 15.79
N GLN A 174 18.95 -1.67 14.79
CA GLN A 174 20.08 -0.76 14.65
C GLN A 174 19.55 0.53 14.02
N LEU A 175 19.10 1.45 14.87
CA LEU A 175 18.98 2.86 14.50
C LEU A 175 20.41 3.41 14.51
N ASP A 176 21.00 3.55 13.33
CA ASP A 176 22.20 4.39 13.18
C ASP A 176 21.73 5.85 13.29
N THR A 177 22.28 6.56 14.27
CA THR A 177 22.04 7.98 14.55
C THR A 177 22.94 8.88 13.71
#